data_AF-A0A556RS93-F1
#
_entry.id   AF-A0A556RS93-F1
#
_cell.length_a   1.000
_cell.length_b   1.000
_cell.length_c   1.000
_cell.angle_alpha   90.00
_cell.angle_beta   90.00
_cell.angle_gamma   90.00
#
_symmetry.space_group_name_H-M   'P 1'
#
loop_
_entity.id
_entity.type
_entity.pdbx_description
1 polymer ?
#
loop_
_entity_poly.entity_id
_entity_poly.type
_entity_poly.pdbx_seq_one_letter_code
_entity_poly.pdbx_strand_id
1 'polypeptide(L)' 'MTVEIIPVNNWECRAIQEAILKSAENLHLDPVSLAEQLITAFDKVNKHYSTRSREIATVQINPSWVV' A
#
# COMPACT_ATOMS: atom_id res chain seq x y z
N MET A 1 -0.98 25.95 -5.84
CA MET A 1 0.24 25.17 -5.56
C MET A 1 0.49 24.33 -6.80
N THR A 2 1.59 24.55 -7.52
CA THR A 2 1.92 23.77 -8.73
C THR A 2 2.62 22.49 -8.30
N VAL A 3 1.98 21.34 -8.55
CA VAL A 3 2.56 20.03 -8.25
C VAL A 3 3.50 19.67 -9.39
N GLU A 4 4.80 19.56 -9.09
CA GLU A 4 5.80 19.14 -10.07
C GLU A 4 5.70 17.63 -10.28
N ILE A 5 5.33 17.23 -11.51
CA ILE A 5 5.22 15.82 -11.89
C ILE A 5 6.62 15.32 -12.24
N ILE A 6 7.24 14.56 -11.34
CA ILE A 6 8.51 13.89 -11.62
C ILE A 6 8.24 12.76 -12.63
N PRO A 7 8.94 12.71 -13.78
CA PRO A 7 8.73 11.66 -14.76
C PRO A 7 9.12 10.30 -14.18
N VAL A 8 8.17 9.37 -14.18
CA VAL A 8 8.42 7.99 -13.76
C VAL A 8 8.54 7.10 -14.99
N ASN A 9 9.70 6.45 -15.15
CA ASN A 9 9.99 5.57 -16.29
C ASN A 9 9.25 4.23 -16.23
N ASN A 10 8.65 3.90 -15.10
CA ASN A 10 7.85 2.70 -14.88
C ASN A 10 6.36 3.01 -15.13
N TRP A 11 5.70 2.22 -15.99
CA TRP A 11 4.33 2.48 -16.42
C TRP A 11 3.31 2.27 -15.29
N GLU A 12 3.56 1.32 -14.39
CA GLU A 12 2.72 1.07 -13.22
C GLU A 12 2.73 2.28 -12.28
N CYS A 13 3.91 2.82 -11.98
CA CYS A 13 4.06 4.00 -11.15
C CYS A 13 3.41 5.23 -11.79
N ARG A 14 3.51 5.39 -13.11
CA ARG A 14 2.83 6.47 -13.83
C ARG A 14 1.30 6.32 -13.74
N ALA A 15 0.77 5.12 -13.94
CA ALA A 15 -0.67 4.86 -13.82
C ALA A 15 -1.18 5.18 -12.41
N ILE A 16 -0.41 4.83 -11.38
CA ILE A 16 -0.72 5.16 -9.98
C ILE A 16 -0.70 6.68 -9.76
N GLN A 17 0.33 7.37 -10.25
CA GLN A 17 0.43 8.83 -10.14
C GLN A 17 -0.76 9.54 -10.81
N GLU A 18 -1.13 9.13 -12.03
CA GLU A 18 -2.28 9.66 -12.74
C GLU A 18 -3.60 9.40 -12.00
N ALA A 19 -3.75 8.22 -11.38
CA ALA A 19 -4.92 7.88 -10.59
C ALA A 19 -5.04 8.73 -9.30
N ILE A 20 -3.92 9.00 -8.62
CA ILE A 20 -3.88 9.86 -7.43
C ILE A 20 -4.27 11.29 -7.81
N LEU A 21 -3.70 11.84 -8.89
CA LEU A 21 -4.00 13.19 -9.34
C LEU A 21 -5.49 13.35 -9.70
N LYS A 22 -6.07 12.42 -10.47
CA LYS A 22 -7.50 12.43 -10.81
C LYS A 22 -8.40 12.30 -9.58
N SER A 23 -8.02 11.45 -8.63
CA SER A 23 -8.80 11.26 -7.40
C SER A 23 -8.75 12.49 -6.51
N ALA A 24 -7.59 13.12 -6.38
CA ALA A 24 -7.41 14.36 -5.63
C ALA A 24 -8.22 15.50 -6.23
N GLU A 25 -8.22 15.65 -7.56
CA GLU A 25 -9.05 16.62 -8.27
C GLU A 25 -10.54 16.39 -8.01
N ASN A 26 -11.02 15.16 -8.19
CA ASN A 26 -12.43 14.80 -7.99
C ASN A 26 -12.92 15.01 -6.55
N LEU A 27 -12.04 14.81 -5.57
CA LEU A 27 -12.36 14.94 -4.15
C LEU A 27 -11.99 16.30 -3.56
N HIS A 28 -11.43 17.21 -4.37
CA HIS A 28 -10.89 18.50 -3.94
C HIS A 28 -9.88 18.38 -2.79
N LEU A 29 -8.99 17.38 -2.88
CA LEU A 29 -7.93 17.11 -1.91
C LEU A 29 -6.58 17.58 -2.44
N ASP A 30 -5.64 17.81 -1.52
CA ASP A 30 -4.24 17.98 -1.88
C ASP A 30 -3.65 16.62 -2.31
N PRO A 31 -3.07 16.50 -3.53
CA PRO A 31 -2.62 15.23 -4.06
C PRO A 31 -1.40 14.65 -3.32
N VAL A 32 -0.55 15.50 -2.73
CA VAL A 32 0.58 15.05 -1.90
C VAL A 32 0.07 14.39 -0.64
N SER A 33 -0.85 15.07 0.06
CA SER A 33 -1.52 14.55 1.26
C SER A 33 -2.27 13.24 0.99
N LEU A 34 -2.93 13.14 -0.17
CA LEU A 34 -3.60 11.90 -0.58
C LEU A 34 -2.59 10.75 -0.80
N ALA A 35 -1.48 11.02 -1.48
CA ALA A 35 -0.42 10.04 -1.69
C ALA A 35 0.17 9.53 -0.37
N GLU A 36 0.45 10.41 0.59
CA GLU A 36 0.98 10.06 1.92
C GLU A 36 0.00 9.16 2.71
N GLN A 37 -1.30 9.48 2.65
CA GLN A 37 -2.33 8.66 3.29
C GLN A 37 -2.43 7.27 2.66
N LEU A 38 -2.35 7.18 1.33
CA LEU A 38 -2.36 5.91 0.61
C LEU A 38 -1.14 5.06 0.98
N ILE A 39 0.07 5.63 0.99
CA ILE A 39 1.30 4.95 1.42
C ILE A 39 1.12 4.40 2.85
N THR A 40 0.64 5.23 3.77
CA THR A 40 0.38 4.83 5.16
C THR A 40 -0.64 3.69 5.25
N ALA A 41 -1.70 3.73 4.44
CA ALA A 41 -2.71 2.68 4.40
C ALA A 41 -2.13 1.37 3.87
N PHE A 42 -1.34 1.42 2.79
CA PHE A 42 -0.66 0.25 2.24
C PHE A 42 0.32 -0.36 3.24
N ASP A 43 1.10 0.45 3.97
CA ASP A 43 2.00 -0.06 5.01
C ASP A 43 1.24 -0.77 6.14
N LYS A 44 0.09 -0.24 6.56
CA LYS A 44 -0.76 -0.90 7.58
C LYS A 44 -1.30 -2.22 7.08
N VAL A 45 -1.78 -2.27 5.84
CA VAL A 45 -2.28 -3.49 5.18
C VAL A 45 -1.15 -4.51 5.08
N ASN A 46 0.01 -4.10 4.55
CA ASN A 46 1.18 -4.96 4.43
C ASN A 46 1.64 -5.51 5.78
N LYS A 47 1.68 -4.67 6.84
CA LYS A 47 2.00 -5.12 8.19
C LYS A 47 0.99 -6.14 8.71
N HIS A 48 -0.31 -5.90 8.52
CA HIS A 48 -1.36 -6.82 8.95
C HIS A 48 -1.20 -8.19 8.28
N TYR A 49 -1.07 -8.23 6.95
CA TYR A 49 -0.97 -9.49 6.22
C TYR A 49 0.41 -10.17 6.34
N SER A 50 1.49 -9.41 6.50
CA SER A 50 2.83 -9.99 6.77
C SER A 50 2.88 -10.63 8.15
N THR A 51 2.29 -10.00 9.16
CA THR A 51 2.19 -10.54 10.52
C THR A 51 1.32 -11.80 10.52
N ARG A 52 0.16 -11.77 9.86
CA ARG A 52 -0.75 -12.91 9.76
C ARG A 52 -0.16 -14.10 9.00
N SER A 53 0.62 -13.84 7.94
CA SER A 53 1.34 -14.90 7.22
C SER A 53 2.42 -15.55 8.10
N ARG A 54 3.09 -14.76 8.94
CA ARG A 54 4.07 -15.25 9.91
C ARG A 54 3.42 -16.05 11.04
N GLU A 55 2.27 -15.61 11.55
CA GLU A 55 1.50 -16.32 12.58
C GLU A 55 1.01 -17.69 12.08
N ILE A 56 0.47 -17.76 10.86
CA ILE A 56 0.05 -19.04 10.24
C ILE A 56 1.26 -19.97 10.07
N ALA A 57 2.41 -19.44 9.67
CA ALA A 57 3.64 -20.22 9.55
C ALA A 57 4.19 -20.71 10.91
N THR A 58 3.89 -20.02 12.02
CA THR A 58 4.27 -20.46 13.38
C THR A 58 3.31 -21.49 13.98
N VAL A 59 2.14 -21.74 13.38
CA VAL A 59 1.31 -22.91 13.71
C VAL A 59 1.92 -24.16 13.06
N GLN A 60 3.16 -24.49 13.42
CA GLN A 60 3.79 -25.76 13.08
C GLN A 60 3.60 -26.76 14.22
N ILE A 61 2.67 -27.69 13.96
CA ILE A 61 2.51 -29.06 14.48
C ILE A 61 2.82 -29.27 15.96
N ASN A 62 1.75 -29.44 16.75
CA ASN A 62 1.85 -30.00 18.09
C ASN A 62 2.40 -31.45 17.99
N PRO A 63 3.57 -31.78 18.58
CA PRO A 63 4.16 -33.12 18.48
C PRO A 63 3.28 -34.23 19.07
N SER A 64 2.27 -33.89 19.87
CA SER A 64 1.33 -34.83 20.46
C SER A 64 0.34 -35.46 19.46
N TRP A 65 0.35 -35.04 18.20
CA TRP A 65 -0.50 -35.58 17.14
C TRP A 65 0.18 -36.67 16.31
N VAL A 66 1.44 -36.98 16.59
CA VAL A 66 2.14 -38.13 15.99
C VAL A 66 2.06 -39.28 17.00
N VAL A 67 1.09 -40.16 16.77
CA VAL A 67 0.90 -41.45 17.48
C VAL A 67 1.96 -42.45 17.02
#